data_AF-M5DQR2-F1
#
_entry.id   AF-M5DQR2-F1
#
_cell.length_a   1.000
_cell.length_b   1.000
_cell.length_c   1.000
_cell.angle_alpha   90.00
_cell.angle_beta   90.00
_cell.angle_gamma   90.00
#
_symmetry.space_group_name_H-M   'P 1'
#
loop_
_entity.id
_entity.type
_entity.pdbx_description
1 polymer ?
#
loop_
_entity_poly.entity_id
_entity_poly.type
_entity_poly.pdbx_seq_one_letter_code
_entity_poly.pdbx_strand_id
1 'polypeptide(L)'
;MISLAWLYQQYENLKKAHEEYLQRHCWKHAAAANAQPEGVMCSTNSKDNDKSGLCILGHRTSFFAPKPRLSREEKWAERENELLDIALHLLEQEGFAEFSMEKLIRNCNFSKGTVYNHFSGKEDCQAALCLRGMHYVGELMTRAYAFDGHARERLLAFHFAYSLYSRVNPTMFLSVVTCRTPGFQEKVAPERAAKIIEMDQYLFGLAGEALRKARDEGALPADDNFDEIALTFLNWSTSFGVCALTTTGFDTESSREISQRNLPLIAANLIMDGMGVTPSSKEYDYTETWDRIAQEVFAPELTMLLHNQRPEVAPQGEQ
;
A
#
# COMPACT_ATOMS: atom_id res chain seq x y z
N MET A 1 26.20 12.86 15.61
CA MET A 1 26.33 13.12 14.16
C MET A 1 26.36 11.79 13.43
N ILE A 2 25.30 11.47 12.70
CA ILE A 2 25.22 10.27 11.86
C ILE A 2 26.03 10.55 10.59
N SER A 3 26.94 9.65 10.21
CA SER A 3 27.81 9.88 9.05
C SER A 3 27.05 9.68 7.73
N LEU A 4 27.41 10.45 6.70
CA LEU A 4 26.86 10.29 5.34
C LEU A 4 27.02 8.86 4.80
N ALA A 5 28.08 8.15 5.21
CA ALA A 5 28.30 6.75 4.86
C ALA A 5 27.27 5.81 5.50
N TRP A 6 26.83 6.08 6.73
CA TRP A 6 25.78 5.31 7.40
C TRP A 6 24.41 5.53 6.75
N LEU A 7 24.09 6.77 6.38
CA LEU A 7 22.86 7.11 5.64
C LEU A 7 22.85 6.45 4.25
N TYR A 8 23.97 6.44 3.54
CA TYR A 8 24.09 5.80 2.23
C TYR A 8 23.97 4.27 2.34
N GLN A 9 24.57 3.66 3.36
CA GLN A 9 24.42 2.22 3.60
C GLN A 9 22.98 1.85 3.95
N GLN A 10 22.27 2.67 4.73
CA GLN A 10 20.85 2.44 4.99
C GLN A 10 19.97 2.68 3.78
N TYR A 11 20.30 3.66 2.94
CA TYR A 11 19.64 3.84 1.64
C TYR A 11 19.76 2.59 0.77
N GLU A 12 20.95 2.01 0.62
CA GLU A 12 21.14 0.78 -0.18
C GLU A 12 20.44 -0.45 0.43
N ASN A 13 20.48 -0.59 1.76
CA ASN A 13 19.76 -1.67 2.44
C ASN A 13 18.23 -1.53 2.28
N LEU A 14 17.69 -0.31 2.37
CA LEU A 14 16.27 -0.01 2.21
C LEU A 14 15.83 -0.14 0.74
N LYS A 15 16.67 0.27 -0.21
CA LYS A 15 16.43 0.07 -1.64
C LYS A 15 16.31 -1.41 -1.96
N LYS A 16 17.20 -2.24 -1.41
CA LYS A 16 17.14 -3.70 -1.57
C LYS A 16 15.89 -4.31 -0.92
N ALA A 17 15.52 -3.88 0.29
CA ALA A 17 14.31 -4.35 0.97
C ALA A 17 13.03 -3.93 0.25
N HIS A 18 13.00 -2.72 -0.32
CA HIS A 18 11.89 -2.22 -1.14
C HIS A 18 11.82 -2.96 -2.49
N GLU A 19 12.96 -3.24 -3.13
CA GLU A 19 13.03 -4.09 -4.32
C GLU A 19 12.55 -5.52 -4.03
N GLU A 20 12.87 -6.08 -2.87
CA GLU A 20 12.38 -7.39 -2.41
C GLU A 20 10.87 -7.36 -2.06
N TYR A 21 10.38 -6.30 -1.44
CA TYR A 21 8.94 -6.09 -1.18
C TYR A 21 8.14 -5.97 -2.48
N LEU A 22 8.63 -5.16 -3.42
CA LEU A 22 8.07 -5.08 -4.77
C LEU A 22 8.15 -6.43 -5.47
N GLN A 23 9.26 -7.16 -5.40
CA GLN A 23 9.34 -8.52 -5.97
C GLN A 23 8.34 -9.50 -5.35
N ARG A 24 7.99 -9.32 -4.06
CA ARG A 24 7.02 -10.17 -3.35
C ARG A 24 5.57 -9.75 -3.58
N HIS A 25 5.28 -8.47 -3.84
CA HIS A 25 3.92 -7.92 -3.81
C HIS A 25 3.51 -7.06 -5.02
N CYS A 26 4.45 -6.58 -5.84
CA CYS A 26 4.21 -5.85 -7.10
C CYS A 26 5.23 -6.22 -8.17
N TRP A 27 4.88 -7.16 -9.06
CA TRP A 27 5.69 -7.53 -10.23
C TRP A 27 6.06 -6.29 -11.07
N LYS A 28 7.29 -5.78 -10.92
CA LYS A 28 7.77 -4.65 -11.73
C LYS A 28 8.09 -5.09 -13.15
N HIS A 29 7.42 -4.44 -14.10
CA HIS A 29 7.96 -4.16 -15.43
C HIS A 29 9.21 -3.28 -15.32
N ALA A 30 10.36 -3.78 -15.78
CA ALA A 30 11.45 -2.99 -16.36
C ALA A 30 12.47 -3.91 -17.05
N ALA A 31 12.21 -4.28 -18.31
CA ALA A 31 13.26 -4.64 -19.28
C ALA A 31 12.69 -4.63 -20.72
N ALA A 32 12.06 -3.52 -21.11
CA ALA A 32 11.87 -3.15 -22.52
C ALA A 32 12.70 -1.89 -22.79
N ALA A 33 14.02 -2.02 -22.67
CA ALA A 33 14.98 -1.00 -23.09
C ALA A 33 16.35 -1.68 -23.24
N ASN A 34 16.53 -2.44 -24.31
CA ASN A 34 17.81 -2.55 -24.98
C ASN A 34 17.56 -2.93 -26.43
N ALA A 35 17.50 -1.89 -27.26
CA ALA A 35 17.60 -2.00 -28.69
C ALA A 35 18.91 -2.71 -29.07
N GLN A 36 18.81 -3.60 -30.05
CA GLN A 36 19.96 -4.17 -30.75
C GLN A 36 20.80 -3.06 -31.41
N PRO A 37 22.06 -3.38 -31.74
CA PRO A 37 22.55 -3.02 -33.05
C PRO A 37 22.91 -4.26 -33.87
N GLU A 38 22.59 -4.11 -35.16
CA GLU A 38 22.85 -5.00 -36.28
C GLU A 38 24.33 -5.39 -36.42
N GLY A 39 24.60 -6.55 -37.05
CA GLY A 39 25.96 -6.92 -37.40
C GLY A 39 26.15 -8.29 -38.05
N VAL A 40 25.90 -8.36 -39.35
CA VAL A 40 26.64 -9.15 -40.36
C VAL A 40 26.35 -10.67 -40.48
N MET A 41 25.87 -11.02 -41.69
CA MET A 41 25.82 -12.35 -42.30
C MET A 41 27.21 -13.02 -42.40
N CYS A 42 27.27 -14.34 -42.20
CA CYS A 42 27.99 -15.20 -43.14
C CYS A 42 27.45 -16.63 -43.11
N SER A 43 27.16 -17.15 -44.31
CA SER A 43 26.83 -18.53 -44.60
C SER A 43 28.10 -19.37 -44.71
N THR A 44 28.02 -20.66 -44.35
CA THR A 44 28.49 -21.78 -45.21
C THR A 44 28.11 -23.13 -44.59
N ASN A 45 27.55 -23.99 -45.44
CA ASN A 45 27.38 -25.43 -45.26
C ASN A 45 28.74 -26.14 -45.14
N SER A 46 28.83 -27.18 -44.30
CA SER A 46 29.59 -28.41 -44.59
C SER A 46 29.19 -29.52 -43.61
N LYS A 47 28.79 -30.65 -44.20
CA LYS A 47 28.74 -31.97 -43.55
C LYS A 47 30.18 -32.38 -43.23
N ASP A 48 30.42 -33.04 -42.11
CA ASP A 48 31.11 -34.34 -42.07
C ASP A 48 31.20 -34.95 -40.66
N ASN A 49 31.31 -36.28 -40.68
CA ASN A 49 31.23 -37.25 -39.60
C ASN A 49 32.58 -37.45 -38.88
N ASP A 50 32.48 -38.06 -37.69
CA ASP A 50 33.43 -38.97 -37.03
C ASP A 50 34.41 -38.44 -35.95
N LYS A 51 34.15 -38.94 -34.74
CA LYS A 51 35.03 -39.47 -33.67
C LYS A 51 36.18 -38.65 -33.04
N SER A 52 36.09 -38.69 -31.70
CA SER A 52 37.16 -38.89 -30.71
C SER A 52 37.99 -37.68 -30.29
N GLY A 53 38.17 -37.54 -28.97
CA GLY A 53 39.27 -36.80 -28.37
C GLY A 53 38.88 -35.57 -27.55
N LEU A 54 38.87 -35.74 -26.23
CA LEU A 54 39.27 -34.79 -25.19
C LEU A 54 39.03 -33.29 -25.48
N CYS A 55 37.96 -32.73 -24.92
CA CYS A 55 37.79 -31.27 -24.85
C CYS A 55 38.38 -30.72 -23.54
N ILE A 56 39.27 -29.75 -23.72
CA ILE A 56 40.02 -28.99 -22.73
C ILE A 56 39.10 -27.98 -22.03
N LEU A 57 39.42 -27.71 -20.76
CA LEU A 57 38.87 -26.67 -19.89
C LEU A 57 38.53 -25.36 -20.63
N GLY A 58 37.25 -25.02 -20.62
CA GLY A 58 36.73 -23.73 -21.09
C GLY A 58 35.48 -23.34 -20.31
N HIS A 59 35.67 -22.54 -19.26
CA HIS A 59 34.59 -21.90 -18.53
C HIS A 59 33.77 -20.99 -19.45
N ARG A 60 32.61 -21.48 -19.91
CA ARG A 60 31.44 -20.66 -20.25
C ARG A 60 30.18 -21.46 -19.97
N THR A 61 29.65 -21.32 -18.77
CA THR A 61 28.23 -21.57 -18.53
C THR A 61 27.57 -20.24 -18.25
N SER A 62 26.82 -19.75 -19.24
CA SER A 62 25.86 -18.68 -19.04
C SER A 62 24.82 -19.16 -18.02
N PHE A 63 24.82 -18.55 -16.85
CA PHE A 63 23.73 -18.63 -15.88
C PHE A 63 22.55 -17.78 -16.39
N PHE A 64 21.88 -18.24 -17.44
CA PHE A 64 20.48 -17.84 -17.69
C PHE A 64 19.60 -18.99 -17.23
N ALA A 65 19.36 -19.06 -15.93
CA ALA A 65 18.28 -19.89 -15.43
C ALA A 65 16.96 -19.39 -16.05
N PRO A 66 16.16 -20.25 -16.71
CA PRO A 66 14.87 -19.83 -17.26
C PRO A 66 13.98 -19.34 -16.12
N LYS A 67 13.35 -18.16 -16.29
CA LYS A 67 12.38 -17.64 -15.32
C LYS A 67 11.30 -18.72 -15.04
N PRO A 68 10.95 -18.98 -13.78
CA PRO A 68 9.93 -19.98 -13.43
C PRO A 68 8.60 -19.67 -14.14
N ARG A 69 7.93 -20.71 -14.64
CA ARG A 69 6.62 -20.56 -15.28
C ARG A 69 5.57 -20.25 -14.21
N LEU A 70 4.96 -19.08 -14.33
CA LEU A 70 3.82 -18.70 -13.49
C LEU A 70 2.64 -19.67 -13.67
N SER A 71 2.01 -20.00 -12.54
CA SER A 71 0.77 -20.75 -12.46
C SER A 71 -0.38 -19.98 -13.13
N ARG A 72 -1.49 -20.67 -13.37
CA ARG A 72 -2.69 -20.03 -13.94
C ARG A 72 -3.25 -18.95 -13.00
N GLU A 73 -3.19 -19.20 -11.70
CA GLU A 73 -3.66 -18.27 -10.65
C GLU A 73 -2.74 -17.05 -10.55
N GLU A 74 -1.42 -17.25 -10.61
CA GLU A 74 -0.45 -16.15 -10.58
C GLU A 74 -0.63 -15.23 -11.79
N LYS A 75 -0.81 -15.79 -13.00
CA LYS A 75 -1.10 -15.01 -14.20
C LYS A 75 -2.44 -14.28 -14.15
N TRP A 76 -3.42 -14.85 -13.44
CA TRP A 76 -4.70 -14.19 -13.23
C TRP A 76 -4.53 -12.99 -12.30
N ALA A 77 -3.87 -13.18 -11.15
CA ALA A 77 -3.60 -12.12 -10.19
C ALA A 77 -2.73 -11.00 -10.78
N GLU A 78 -1.69 -11.33 -11.55
CA GLU A 78 -0.84 -10.35 -12.23
C GLU A 78 -1.66 -9.48 -13.20
N ARG A 79 -2.55 -10.10 -13.98
CA ARG A 79 -3.44 -9.38 -14.89
C ARG A 79 -4.44 -8.51 -14.15
N GLU A 80 -5.07 -9.05 -13.12
CA GLU A 80 -6.00 -8.28 -12.29
C GLU A 80 -5.29 -7.06 -11.71
N ASN A 81 -4.03 -7.24 -11.30
CA ASN A 81 -3.24 -6.16 -10.74
C ASN A 81 -2.91 -5.07 -11.77
N GLU A 82 -2.52 -5.43 -12.98
CA GLU A 82 -2.28 -4.49 -14.08
C GLU A 82 -3.55 -3.68 -14.41
N LEU A 83 -4.71 -4.35 -14.45
CA LEU A 83 -5.98 -3.67 -14.68
C LEU A 83 -6.35 -2.70 -13.55
N LEU A 84 -6.08 -3.09 -12.29
CA LEU A 84 -6.33 -2.23 -11.14
C LEU A 84 -5.37 -1.04 -11.06
N ASP A 85 -4.13 -1.16 -11.56
CA ASP A 85 -3.21 -0.02 -11.68
C ASP A 85 -3.75 1.02 -12.67
N ILE A 86 -4.27 0.56 -13.81
CA ILE A 86 -4.94 1.42 -14.80
C ILE A 86 -6.20 2.04 -14.19
N ALA A 87 -7.01 1.26 -13.46
CA ALA A 87 -8.22 1.75 -12.83
C ALA A 87 -7.91 2.82 -11.76
N LEU A 88 -6.89 2.59 -10.93
CA LEU A 88 -6.42 3.56 -9.94
C LEU A 88 -5.99 4.86 -10.62
N HIS A 89 -5.19 4.78 -11.68
CA HIS A 89 -4.76 5.96 -12.44
C HIS A 89 -5.95 6.75 -13.01
N LEU A 90 -6.93 6.06 -13.61
CA LEU A 90 -8.14 6.72 -14.13
C LEU A 90 -8.96 7.37 -13.01
N LEU A 91 -9.06 6.74 -11.84
CA LEU A 91 -9.76 7.30 -10.68
C LEU A 91 -9.05 8.52 -10.09
N GLU A 92 -7.73 8.53 -10.08
CA GLU A 92 -6.93 9.67 -9.63
C GLU A 92 -7.07 10.88 -10.57
N GLN A 93 -7.18 10.65 -11.87
CA GLN A 93 -7.28 11.71 -12.87
C GLN A 93 -8.71 12.26 -13.02
N GLU A 94 -9.72 11.38 -12.99
CA GLU A 94 -11.09 11.73 -13.39
C GLU A 94 -12.12 11.61 -12.24
N GLY A 95 -11.73 10.97 -11.13
CA GLY A 95 -12.61 10.72 -9.99
C GLY A 95 -13.56 9.53 -10.16
N PHE A 96 -14.21 9.16 -9.04
CA PHE A 96 -15.07 7.97 -8.95
C PHE A 96 -16.30 8.01 -9.85
N ALA A 97 -16.89 9.19 -10.07
CA ALA A 97 -18.13 9.36 -10.83
C ALA A 97 -17.90 9.11 -12.32
N GLU A 98 -16.78 9.57 -12.86
CA GLU A 98 -16.44 9.51 -14.28
C GLU A 98 -15.82 8.17 -14.71
N PHE A 99 -15.39 7.35 -13.76
CA PHE A 99 -14.83 6.03 -14.06
C PHE A 99 -15.85 5.10 -14.76
N SER A 100 -15.43 4.44 -15.83
CA SER A 100 -16.25 3.49 -16.57
C SER A 100 -15.43 2.31 -17.11
N MET A 101 -16.10 1.17 -17.37
CA MET A 101 -15.46 0.00 -17.95
C MET A 101 -14.91 0.27 -19.35
N GLU A 102 -15.59 1.10 -20.14
CA GLU A 102 -15.14 1.50 -21.48
C GLU A 102 -13.85 2.32 -21.42
N LYS A 103 -13.66 3.16 -20.39
CA LYS A 103 -12.40 3.87 -20.15
C LYS A 103 -11.30 2.88 -19.78
N LEU A 104 -11.56 1.94 -18.87
CA LEU A 104 -10.60 0.89 -18.49
C LEU A 104 -10.17 0.05 -19.71
N ILE A 105 -11.12 -0.45 -20.50
CA ILE A 105 -10.86 -1.28 -21.68
C ILE A 105 -10.00 -0.53 -22.71
N ARG A 106 -10.27 0.76 -22.94
CA ARG A 106 -9.51 1.59 -23.89
C ARG A 106 -8.07 1.86 -23.46
N ASN A 107 -7.78 1.82 -22.15
CA ASN A 107 -6.47 2.11 -21.59
C ASN A 107 -5.66 0.85 -21.23
N CYS A 108 -6.18 -0.35 -21.48
CA CYS A 108 -5.49 -1.61 -21.20
C CYS A 108 -5.12 -2.37 -22.48
N ASN A 109 -4.15 -3.27 -22.37
CA ASN A 109 -3.71 -4.13 -23.49
C ASN A 109 -4.51 -5.44 -23.60
N PHE A 110 -5.65 -5.55 -22.92
CA PHE A 110 -6.46 -6.76 -22.86
C PHE A 110 -7.75 -6.62 -23.67
N SER A 111 -8.26 -7.75 -24.16
CA SER A 111 -9.55 -7.75 -24.87
C SER A 111 -10.69 -7.36 -23.93
N LYS A 112 -11.77 -6.79 -24.49
CA LYS A 112 -13.00 -6.51 -23.73
C LYS A 112 -13.46 -7.72 -22.91
N GLY A 113 -13.49 -8.92 -23.53
CA GLY A 113 -13.87 -10.15 -22.84
C GLY A 113 -12.93 -10.51 -21.69
N THR A 114 -11.64 -10.26 -21.82
CA THR A 114 -10.67 -10.48 -20.75
C THR A 114 -10.92 -9.56 -19.56
N VAL A 115 -11.23 -8.27 -19.78
CA VAL A 115 -11.53 -7.34 -18.68
C VAL A 115 -12.78 -7.76 -17.93
N TYR A 116 -13.85 -8.14 -18.65
CA TYR A 116 -15.09 -8.59 -18.02
C TYR A 116 -14.99 -9.96 -17.33
N ASN A 117 -13.96 -10.75 -17.62
CA ASN A 117 -13.67 -11.95 -16.85
C ASN A 117 -13.14 -11.62 -15.44
N HIS A 118 -12.49 -10.46 -15.26
CA HIS A 118 -12.00 -10.01 -13.95
C HIS A 118 -13.05 -9.21 -13.17
N PHE A 119 -13.81 -8.37 -13.86
CA PHE A 119 -14.78 -7.47 -13.24
C PHE A 119 -16.13 -7.54 -13.94
N SER A 120 -17.20 -7.86 -13.19
CA SER A 120 -18.55 -7.92 -13.73
C SER A 120 -19.10 -6.55 -14.15
N GLY A 121 -18.55 -5.47 -13.58
CA GLY A 121 -18.93 -4.10 -13.86
C GLY A 121 -17.99 -3.09 -13.19
N LYS A 122 -18.32 -1.79 -13.29
CA LYS A 122 -17.48 -0.73 -12.73
C LYS A 122 -17.44 -0.77 -11.20
N GLU A 123 -18.57 -1.07 -10.57
CA GLU A 123 -18.67 -1.21 -9.11
C GLU A 123 -17.83 -2.39 -8.62
N ASP A 124 -17.82 -3.48 -9.38
CA ASP A 124 -17.02 -4.66 -9.09
C ASP A 124 -15.50 -4.41 -9.23
N CYS A 125 -15.09 -3.61 -10.22
CA CYS A 125 -13.71 -3.14 -10.38
C CYS A 125 -13.29 -2.20 -9.25
N GLN A 126 -14.14 -1.24 -8.89
CA GLN A 126 -13.89 -0.32 -7.76
C GLN A 126 -13.85 -1.07 -6.41
N ALA A 127 -14.68 -2.11 -6.24
CA ALA A 127 -14.63 -3.01 -5.08
C ALA A 127 -13.31 -3.77 -5.00
N ALA A 128 -12.76 -4.21 -6.14
CA ALA A 128 -11.47 -4.89 -6.20
C ALA A 128 -10.32 -3.94 -5.81
N LEU A 129 -10.41 -2.67 -6.24
CA LEU A 129 -9.46 -1.64 -5.81
C LEU A 129 -9.59 -1.34 -4.31
N CYS A 130 -10.80 -1.29 -3.77
CA CYS A 130 -11.02 -1.15 -2.34
C CYS A 130 -10.40 -2.32 -1.56
N LEU A 131 -10.59 -3.56 -2.02
CA LEU A 131 -9.98 -4.74 -1.40
C LEU A 131 -8.45 -4.68 -1.43
N ARG A 132 -7.84 -4.22 -2.53
CA ARG A 132 -6.40 -3.93 -2.60
C ARG A 132 -5.98 -2.91 -1.55
N GLY A 133 -6.72 -1.83 -1.39
CA GLY A 133 -6.48 -0.83 -0.35
C GLY A 133 -6.58 -1.39 1.07
N MET A 134 -7.56 -2.27 1.31
CA MET A 134 -7.71 -2.99 2.58
C MET A 134 -6.52 -3.91 2.88
N HIS A 135 -6.02 -4.64 1.87
CA HIS A 135 -4.79 -5.43 2.02
C HIS A 135 -3.59 -4.55 2.37
N TYR A 136 -3.42 -3.43 1.67
CA TYR A 136 -2.32 -2.50 1.92
C TYR A 136 -2.35 -1.95 3.36
N VAL A 137 -3.51 -1.48 3.85
CA VAL A 137 -3.61 -1.00 5.24
C VAL A 137 -3.47 -2.13 6.25
N GLY A 138 -3.87 -3.37 5.90
CA GLY A 138 -3.63 -4.55 6.73
C GLY A 138 -2.16 -4.87 6.91
N GLU A 139 -1.34 -4.72 5.87
CA GLU A 139 0.12 -4.84 5.96
C GLU A 139 0.69 -3.77 6.90
N LEU A 140 0.27 -2.51 6.75
CA LEU A 140 0.72 -1.41 7.61
C LEU A 140 0.32 -1.64 9.08
N MET A 141 -0.91 -2.08 9.35
CA MET A 141 -1.41 -2.40 10.70
C MET A 141 -0.67 -3.59 11.31
N THR A 142 -0.30 -4.59 10.50
CA THR A 142 0.49 -5.74 10.97
C THR A 142 1.87 -5.27 11.46
N ARG A 143 2.53 -4.36 10.72
CA ARG A 143 3.80 -3.78 11.17
C ARG A 143 3.64 -2.86 12.37
N ALA A 144 2.55 -2.09 12.44
CA ALA A 144 2.22 -1.28 13.61
C ALA A 144 2.05 -2.13 14.88
N TYR A 145 1.38 -3.27 14.75
CA TYR A 145 1.20 -4.23 15.84
C TYR A 145 2.54 -4.78 16.37
N ALA A 146 3.53 -4.94 15.48
CA ALA A 146 4.86 -5.42 15.81
C ALA A 146 5.81 -4.33 16.35
N PHE A 147 5.35 -3.08 16.52
CA PHE A 147 6.19 -1.99 17.04
C PHE A 147 6.72 -2.31 18.45
N ASP A 148 8.03 -2.14 18.63
CA ASP A 148 8.69 -2.36 19.91
C ASP A 148 8.57 -1.12 20.81
N GLY A 149 7.52 -1.13 21.62
CA GLY A 149 7.20 -0.05 22.55
C GLY A 149 6.10 -0.45 23.53
N HIS A 150 5.76 0.47 24.42
CA HIS A 150 4.66 0.33 25.37
C HIS A 150 3.33 0.09 24.64
N ALA A 151 2.35 -0.53 25.31
CA ALA A 151 1.06 -0.83 24.71
C ALA A 151 0.38 0.38 24.05
N ARG A 152 0.45 1.55 24.70
CA ARG A 152 -0.06 2.80 24.14
C ARG A 152 0.66 3.23 22.87
N GLU A 153 1.98 3.06 22.81
CA GLU A 153 2.76 3.38 21.62
C GLU A 153 2.38 2.47 20.43
N ARG A 154 2.09 1.19 20.71
CA ARG A 154 1.58 0.26 19.69
C ARG A 154 0.20 0.67 19.18
N LEU A 155 -0.72 1.08 20.07
CA LEU A 155 -2.01 1.64 19.65
C LEU A 155 -1.83 2.92 18.82
N LEU A 156 -0.89 3.79 19.21
CA LEU A 156 -0.55 4.99 18.46
C LEU A 156 -0.01 4.65 17.06
N ALA A 157 0.76 3.56 16.92
CA ALA A 157 1.27 3.09 15.64
C ALA A 157 0.15 2.69 14.66
N PHE A 158 -1.01 2.23 15.14
CA PHE A 158 -2.18 1.98 14.29
C PHE A 158 -2.75 3.29 13.72
N HIS A 159 -2.89 4.33 14.56
CA HIS A 159 -3.32 5.66 14.11
C HIS A 159 -2.32 6.25 13.10
N PHE A 160 -1.02 6.08 13.34
CA PHE A 160 0.03 6.46 12.39
C PHE A 160 -0.13 5.73 11.06
N ALA A 161 -0.18 4.39 11.07
CA ALA A 161 -0.32 3.54 9.90
C ALA A 161 -1.54 3.94 9.06
N TYR A 162 -2.67 4.23 9.70
CA TYR A 162 -3.89 4.63 9.01
C TYR A 162 -3.77 6.04 8.40
N SER A 163 -3.14 6.98 9.11
CA SER A 163 -2.87 8.33 8.59
C SER A 163 -1.86 8.34 7.44
N LEU A 164 -0.93 7.41 7.45
CA LEU A 164 0.03 7.22 6.38
C LEU A 164 -0.65 6.64 5.14
N TYR A 165 -1.55 5.67 5.33
CA TYR A 165 -2.33 5.09 4.24
C TYR A 165 -3.12 6.15 3.46
N SER A 166 -3.84 7.03 4.15
CA SER A 166 -4.62 8.10 3.51
C SER A 166 -3.76 9.08 2.71
N ARG A 167 -2.51 9.30 3.12
CA ARG A 167 -1.55 10.20 2.45
C ARG A 167 -0.86 9.54 1.27
N VAL A 168 -0.48 8.27 1.39
CA VAL A 168 0.24 7.55 0.32
C VAL A 168 -0.71 7.16 -0.81
N ASN A 169 -1.93 6.74 -0.47
CA ASN A 169 -2.91 6.25 -1.44
C ASN A 169 -4.32 6.84 -1.16
N PRO A 170 -4.54 8.16 -1.34
CA PRO A 170 -5.80 8.82 -1.00
C PRO A 170 -7.01 8.24 -1.75
N THR A 171 -6.84 7.85 -3.03
CA THR A 171 -7.91 7.27 -3.84
C THR A 171 -8.34 5.89 -3.32
N MET A 172 -7.38 4.99 -3.01
CA MET A 172 -7.72 3.69 -2.40
C MET A 172 -8.29 3.87 -0.99
N PHE A 173 -7.82 4.87 -0.24
CA PHE A 173 -8.35 5.18 1.08
C PHE A 173 -9.83 5.60 1.01
N LEU A 174 -10.20 6.49 0.08
CA LEU A 174 -11.57 6.99 -0.07
C LEU A 174 -12.52 5.97 -0.73
N SER A 175 -12.01 4.97 -1.45
CA SER A 175 -12.87 3.99 -2.14
C SER A 175 -13.80 3.24 -1.19
N VAL A 176 -13.40 3.11 0.08
CA VAL A 176 -14.21 2.44 1.11
C VAL A 176 -15.54 3.16 1.38
N VAL A 177 -15.62 4.47 1.17
CA VAL A 177 -16.85 5.25 1.33
C VAL A 177 -17.86 4.85 0.27
N THR A 178 -17.43 4.84 -0.98
CA THR A 178 -18.28 4.47 -2.12
C THR A 178 -18.71 3.01 -2.03
N CYS A 179 -17.77 2.11 -1.70
CA CYS A 179 -18.00 0.66 -1.65
C CYS A 179 -19.01 0.22 -0.57
N ARG A 180 -19.26 1.07 0.45
CA ARG A 180 -20.21 0.79 1.52
C ARG A 180 -21.61 1.34 1.28
N THR A 181 -21.86 2.00 0.16
CA THR A 181 -23.22 2.49 -0.17
C THR A 181 -24.11 1.34 -0.67
N PRO A 182 -25.42 1.28 -0.30
CA PRO A 182 -26.29 0.17 -0.69
C PRO A 182 -26.35 -0.06 -2.21
N GLY A 183 -26.55 1.00 -2.99
CA GLY A 183 -26.64 0.90 -4.45
C GLY A 183 -25.33 0.49 -5.14
N PHE A 184 -24.20 0.56 -4.43
CA PHE A 184 -22.93 0.02 -4.89
C PHE A 184 -22.82 -1.47 -4.54
N GLN A 185 -23.07 -1.83 -3.29
CA GLN A 185 -22.96 -3.21 -2.80
C GLN A 185 -23.85 -4.19 -3.57
N GLU A 186 -25.04 -3.76 -4.00
CA GLU A 186 -25.97 -4.56 -4.81
C GLU A 186 -25.39 -5.01 -6.17
N LYS A 187 -24.32 -4.37 -6.65
CA LYS A 187 -23.72 -4.60 -7.97
C LYS A 187 -22.34 -5.27 -7.90
N VAL A 188 -21.80 -5.47 -6.71
CA VAL A 188 -20.51 -6.15 -6.51
C VAL A 188 -20.70 -7.66 -6.67
N ALA A 189 -19.75 -8.35 -7.31
CA ALA A 189 -19.79 -9.79 -7.45
C ALA A 189 -19.81 -10.48 -6.06
N PRO A 190 -20.63 -11.52 -5.86
CA PRO A 190 -20.77 -12.18 -4.55
C PRO A 190 -19.44 -12.67 -3.96
N GLU A 191 -18.53 -13.23 -4.77
CA GLU A 191 -17.24 -13.70 -4.25
C GLU A 191 -16.37 -12.55 -3.73
N ARG A 192 -16.49 -11.37 -4.35
CA ARG A 192 -15.73 -10.18 -3.94
C ARG A 192 -16.32 -9.51 -2.72
N ALA A 193 -17.66 -9.46 -2.62
CA ALA A 193 -18.33 -9.01 -1.41
C ALA A 193 -17.92 -9.86 -0.20
N ALA A 194 -17.84 -11.19 -0.36
CA ALA A 194 -17.37 -12.09 0.70
C ALA A 194 -15.92 -11.78 1.14
N LYS A 195 -15.00 -11.57 0.19
CA LYS A 195 -13.61 -11.20 0.51
C LYS A 195 -13.49 -9.86 1.23
N ILE A 196 -14.33 -8.89 0.90
CA ILE A 196 -14.38 -7.60 1.62
C ILE A 196 -14.82 -7.82 3.07
N ILE A 197 -15.84 -8.66 3.30
CA ILE A 197 -16.31 -9.00 4.66
C ILE A 197 -15.21 -9.70 5.45
N GLU A 198 -14.53 -10.68 4.86
CA GLU A 198 -13.38 -11.37 5.49
C GLU A 198 -12.27 -10.38 5.87
N MET A 199 -11.99 -9.42 4.97
CA MET A 199 -10.96 -8.43 5.22
C MET A 199 -11.37 -7.40 6.28
N ASP A 200 -12.64 -6.97 6.32
CA ASP A 200 -13.18 -6.14 7.40
C ASP A 200 -13.03 -6.86 8.76
N GLN A 201 -13.36 -8.14 8.83
CA GLN A 201 -13.19 -8.96 10.05
C GLN A 201 -11.73 -9.06 10.47
N TYR A 202 -10.81 -9.27 9.52
CA TYR A 202 -9.38 -9.33 9.79
C TYR A 202 -8.83 -8.01 10.34
N LEU A 203 -9.11 -6.88 9.68
CA LEU A 203 -8.64 -5.57 10.10
C LEU A 203 -9.19 -5.18 11.47
N PHE A 204 -10.49 -5.40 11.69
CA PHE A 204 -11.14 -5.12 12.96
C PHE A 204 -10.58 -6.01 14.07
N GLY A 205 -10.40 -7.31 13.80
CA GLY A 205 -9.82 -8.27 14.74
C GLY A 205 -8.38 -7.92 15.15
N LEU A 206 -7.54 -7.47 14.20
CA LEU A 206 -6.17 -7.04 14.48
C LEU A 206 -6.12 -5.81 15.40
N ALA A 207 -7.01 -4.83 15.17
CA ALA A 207 -7.11 -3.66 16.04
C ALA A 207 -7.67 -4.00 17.44
N GLY A 208 -8.68 -4.87 17.51
CA GLY A 208 -9.23 -5.35 18.79
C GLY A 208 -8.20 -6.13 19.60
N GLU A 209 -7.37 -6.96 18.95
CA GLU A 209 -6.26 -7.66 19.61
C GLU A 209 -5.24 -6.71 20.23
N ALA A 210 -4.92 -5.59 19.57
CA ALA A 210 -4.04 -4.58 20.14
C ALA A 210 -4.62 -3.97 21.43
N LEU A 211 -5.93 -3.76 21.49
CA LEU A 211 -6.63 -3.27 22.69
C LEU A 211 -6.67 -4.33 23.80
N ARG A 212 -6.94 -5.60 23.47
CA ARG A 212 -6.84 -6.71 24.44
C ARG A 212 -5.46 -6.79 25.05
N LYS A 213 -4.43 -6.79 24.21
CA LYS A 213 -3.03 -6.83 24.66
C LYS A 213 -2.69 -5.64 25.57
N ALA A 214 -3.19 -4.44 25.26
CA ALA A 214 -3.02 -3.28 26.13
C ALA A 214 -3.69 -3.47 27.50
N ARG A 215 -4.86 -4.13 27.56
CA ARG A 215 -5.54 -4.46 28.81
C ARG A 215 -4.79 -5.52 29.60
N ASP A 216 -4.33 -6.58 28.95
CA ASP A 216 -3.58 -7.68 29.58
C ASP A 216 -2.24 -7.19 30.17
N GLU A 217 -1.64 -6.18 29.55
CA GLU A 217 -0.43 -5.50 30.06
C GLU A 217 -0.72 -4.45 31.13
N GLY A 218 -2.00 -4.22 31.49
CA GLY A 218 -2.43 -3.25 32.48
C GLY A 218 -2.40 -1.79 32.01
N ALA A 219 -2.12 -1.54 30.73
CA ALA A 219 -2.07 -0.20 30.15
C ALA A 219 -3.46 0.39 29.89
N LEU A 220 -4.43 -0.45 29.50
CA LEU A 220 -5.84 -0.08 29.35
C LEU A 220 -6.63 -0.62 30.57
N PRO A 221 -7.29 0.24 31.36
CA PRO A 221 -8.08 -0.23 32.50
C PRO A 221 -9.22 -1.16 32.07
N ALA A 222 -9.59 -2.07 32.97
CA ALA A 222 -10.86 -2.77 32.86
C ALA A 222 -11.99 -1.75 33.13
N ASP A 223 -12.91 -1.62 32.19
CA ASP A 223 -14.08 -0.74 32.30
C ASP A 223 -15.30 -1.51 31.80
N ASP A 224 -16.29 -1.70 32.67
CA ASP A 224 -17.53 -2.43 32.35
C ASP A 224 -18.49 -1.58 31.49
N ASN A 225 -18.22 -0.27 31.32
CA ASN A 225 -19.08 0.63 30.56
C ASN A 225 -18.89 0.53 29.04
N PHE A 226 -17.72 0.06 28.58
CA PHE A 226 -17.38 0.02 27.15
C PHE A 226 -16.76 -1.31 26.77
N ASP A 227 -17.47 -2.05 25.90
CA ASP A 227 -16.92 -3.28 25.33
C ASP A 227 -15.81 -2.98 24.30
N GLU A 228 -15.00 -4.01 24.02
CA GLU A 228 -13.86 -3.90 23.12
C GLU A 228 -14.26 -3.56 21.67
N ILE A 229 -15.43 -4.02 21.23
CA ILE A 229 -15.94 -3.76 19.88
C ILE A 229 -16.21 -2.25 19.73
N ALA A 230 -16.87 -1.64 20.70
CA ALA A 230 -17.12 -0.20 20.72
C ALA A 230 -15.81 0.59 20.73
N LEU A 231 -14.85 0.22 21.58
CA LEU A 231 -13.54 0.89 21.65
C LEU A 231 -12.76 0.78 20.33
N THR A 232 -12.76 -0.39 19.71
CA THR A 232 -12.12 -0.63 18.41
C THR A 232 -12.76 0.23 17.33
N PHE A 233 -14.09 0.22 17.26
CA PHE A 233 -14.84 0.99 16.27
C PHE A 233 -14.66 2.50 16.44
N LEU A 234 -14.63 3.01 17.68
CA LEU A 234 -14.42 4.44 17.95
C LEU A 234 -12.99 4.90 17.62
N ASN A 235 -11.98 4.07 17.87
CA ASN A 235 -10.60 4.36 17.43
C ASN A 235 -10.51 4.45 15.91
N TRP A 236 -11.10 3.49 15.20
CA TRP A 236 -11.13 3.52 13.75
C TRP A 236 -11.94 4.71 13.22
N SER A 237 -13.12 4.99 13.79
CA SER A 237 -13.97 6.13 13.40
C SER A 237 -13.24 7.46 13.56
N THR A 238 -12.48 7.62 14.64
CA THR A 238 -11.66 8.81 14.90
C THR A 238 -10.54 8.94 13.87
N SER A 239 -9.78 7.87 13.62
CA SER A 239 -8.73 7.84 12.59
C SER A 239 -9.28 8.17 11.20
N PHE A 240 -10.36 7.51 10.82
CA PHE A 240 -11.01 7.67 9.52
C PHE A 240 -11.57 9.08 9.36
N GLY A 241 -12.30 9.60 10.34
CA GLY A 241 -12.88 10.94 10.29
C GLY A 241 -11.82 12.02 10.10
N VAL A 242 -10.73 11.97 10.89
CA VAL A 242 -9.60 12.90 10.73
C VAL A 242 -9.01 12.79 9.33
N CYS A 243 -8.65 11.58 8.90
CA CYS A 243 -7.99 11.36 7.61
C CYS A 243 -8.87 11.77 6.42
N ALA A 244 -10.15 11.39 6.42
CA ALA A 244 -11.10 11.70 5.37
C ALA A 244 -11.30 13.21 5.23
N LEU A 245 -11.57 13.90 6.34
CA LEU A 245 -11.78 15.35 6.32
C LEU A 245 -10.52 16.13 5.92
N THR A 246 -9.33 15.66 6.33
CA THR A 246 -8.07 16.26 5.86
C THR A 246 -7.80 16.01 4.39
N THR A 247 -8.26 14.87 3.84
CA THR A 247 -8.06 14.52 2.42
C THR A 247 -9.01 15.28 1.51
N THR A 248 -10.27 15.46 1.92
CA THR A 248 -11.28 16.19 1.13
C THR A 248 -11.15 17.71 1.25
N GLY A 249 -10.49 18.20 2.30
CA GLY A 249 -10.23 19.63 2.53
C GLY A 249 -11.40 20.40 3.14
N PHE A 250 -11.10 21.64 3.54
CA PHE A 250 -12.04 22.65 4.04
C PHE A 250 -11.89 23.95 3.24
N ASP A 251 -12.48 25.06 3.69
CA ASP A 251 -12.13 26.39 3.19
C ASP A 251 -10.62 26.69 3.34
N THR A 252 -10.13 27.70 2.63
CA THR A 252 -8.68 27.96 2.51
C THR A 252 -8.01 28.34 3.83
N GLU A 253 -8.72 29.02 4.74
CA GLU A 253 -8.18 29.43 6.03
C GLU A 253 -8.11 28.24 6.99
N SER A 254 -9.22 27.53 7.14
CA SER A 254 -9.28 26.32 7.97
C SER A 254 -8.29 25.26 7.50
N SER A 255 -8.15 25.07 6.19
CA SER A 255 -7.21 24.10 5.61
C SER A 255 -5.75 24.43 5.96
N ARG A 256 -5.37 25.72 5.94
CA ARG A 256 -4.02 26.16 6.30
C ARG A 256 -3.72 25.87 7.77
N GLU A 257 -4.63 26.21 8.67
CA GLU A 257 -4.47 25.96 10.11
C GLU A 257 -4.41 24.47 10.43
N ILE A 258 -5.27 23.67 9.78
CA ILE A 258 -5.29 22.21 9.92
C ILE A 258 -3.98 21.59 9.44
N SER A 259 -3.46 22.03 8.28
CA SER A 259 -2.24 21.47 7.69
C SER A 259 -0.97 21.66 8.54
N GLN A 260 -0.97 22.64 9.45
CA GLN A 260 0.15 22.92 10.35
C GLN A 260 0.15 22.05 11.61
N ARG A 261 -0.88 21.23 11.82
CA ARG A 261 -1.06 20.43 13.02
C ARG A 261 -0.98 18.94 12.69
N ASN A 262 -0.43 18.17 13.62
CA ASN A 262 -0.50 16.72 13.56
C ASN A 262 -1.84 16.23 14.13
N LEU A 263 -2.94 16.49 13.40
CA LEU A 263 -4.28 16.09 13.83
C LEU A 263 -4.42 14.59 14.12
N PRO A 264 -3.82 13.66 13.34
CA PRO A 264 -3.84 12.24 13.69
C PRO A 264 -3.28 11.96 15.08
N LEU A 265 -2.11 12.52 15.43
CA LEU A 265 -1.53 12.37 16.77
C LEU A 265 -2.40 12.99 17.87
N ILE A 266 -2.93 14.20 17.64
CA ILE A 266 -3.78 14.90 18.61
C ILE A 266 -5.05 14.08 18.88
N ALA A 267 -5.72 13.61 17.82
CA ALA A 267 -6.94 12.82 17.94
C ALA A 267 -6.69 11.48 18.62
N ALA A 268 -5.60 10.79 18.27
CA ALA A 268 -5.18 9.55 18.91
C ALA A 268 -4.92 9.74 20.41
N ASN A 269 -4.23 10.82 20.80
CA ASN A 269 -4.01 11.12 22.22
C ASN A 269 -5.30 11.42 22.97
N LEU A 270 -6.21 12.20 22.38
CA LEU A 270 -7.49 12.53 23.02
C LEU A 270 -8.35 11.28 23.25
N ILE A 271 -8.48 10.39 22.26
CA ILE A 271 -9.28 9.18 22.42
C ILE A 271 -8.62 8.20 23.41
N MET A 272 -7.31 8.01 23.34
CA MET A 272 -6.59 7.11 24.25
C MET A 272 -6.57 7.63 25.69
N ASP A 273 -6.46 8.95 25.90
CA ASP A 273 -6.63 9.55 27.23
C ASP A 273 -8.06 9.39 27.74
N GLY A 274 -9.07 9.57 26.88
CA GLY A 274 -10.48 9.36 27.22
C GLY A 274 -10.79 7.91 27.61
N MET A 275 -10.08 6.95 27.02
CA MET A 275 -10.12 5.52 27.38
C MET A 275 -9.29 5.17 28.62
N GLY A 276 -8.52 6.11 29.17
CA GLY A 276 -7.62 5.87 30.30
C GLY A 276 -6.37 5.05 29.97
N VAL A 277 -5.97 4.96 28.69
CA VAL A 277 -4.75 4.23 28.31
C VAL A 277 -3.52 4.93 28.86
N THR A 278 -2.70 4.21 29.62
CA THR A 278 -1.50 4.75 30.28
C THR A 278 -0.21 4.48 29.47
N PRO A 279 0.86 5.29 29.68
CA PRO A 279 0.84 6.58 30.38
C PRO A 279 0.05 7.62 29.58
N SER A 280 -0.62 8.54 30.27
CA SER A 280 -1.44 9.57 29.60
C SER A 280 -0.58 10.54 28.79
N SER A 281 -1.12 11.15 27.73
CA SER A 281 -0.40 12.20 26.98
C SER A 281 -0.08 13.45 27.81
N LYS A 282 -0.70 13.60 28.99
CA LYS A 282 -0.36 14.63 29.98
C LYS A 282 0.94 14.36 30.74
N GLU A 283 1.37 13.10 30.76
CA GLU A 283 2.53 12.61 31.52
C GLU A 283 3.70 12.22 30.61
N TYR A 284 3.40 11.90 29.34
CA TYR A 284 4.38 11.43 28.36
C TYR A 284 4.17 12.13 27.01
N ASP A 285 5.25 12.65 26.43
CA ASP A 285 5.21 13.29 25.11
C ASP A 285 5.29 12.25 23.99
N TYR A 286 4.14 11.97 23.38
CA TYR A 286 4.03 11.02 22.27
C TYR A 286 4.51 11.57 20.92
N THR A 287 5.01 12.81 20.84
CA THR A 287 5.62 13.34 19.61
C THR A 287 6.88 12.57 19.24
N GLU A 288 7.72 12.24 20.22
CA GLU A 288 8.93 11.43 19.99
C GLU A 288 8.57 10.00 19.56
N THR A 289 7.58 9.39 20.20
CA THR A 289 7.05 8.08 19.77
C THR A 289 6.52 8.13 18.34
N TRP A 290 5.78 9.19 17.97
CA TRP A 290 5.25 9.35 16.62
C TRP A 290 6.38 9.37 15.58
N ASP A 291 7.47 10.09 15.86
CA ASP A 291 8.65 10.13 14.99
C ASP A 291 9.40 8.79 14.96
N ARG A 292 9.49 8.09 16.09
CA ARG A 292 10.06 6.73 16.15
C ARG A 292 9.28 5.75 15.31
N ILE A 293 7.95 5.73 15.43
CA ILE A 293 7.06 4.89 14.60
C ILE A 293 7.34 5.17 13.12
N ALA A 294 7.40 6.46 12.76
CA ALA A 294 7.68 6.91 11.40
C ALA A 294 9.00 6.32 10.87
N GLN A 295 10.08 6.42 11.64
CA GLN A 295 11.44 6.05 11.23
C GLN A 295 11.73 4.55 11.33
N GLU A 296 11.26 3.90 12.39
CA GLU A 296 11.55 2.49 12.70
C GLU A 296 10.66 1.54 11.90
N VAL A 297 9.40 1.92 11.65
CA VAL A 297 8.39 1.03 11.05
C VAL A 297 7.98 1.45 9.64
N PHE A 298 7.96 2.75 9.34
CA PHE A 298 7.33 3.28 8.12
C PHE A 298 8.27 4.11 7.23
N ALA A 299 9.60 3.96 7.40
CA ALA A 299 10.59 4.67 6.58
C ALA A 299 10.41 4.49 5.05
N PRO A 300 10.05 3.30 4.52
CA PRO A 300 9.81 3.14 3.09
C PRO A 300 8.68 4.04 2.56
N GLU A 301 7.55 4.09 3.24
CA GLU A 301 6.38 4.88 2.82
C GLU A 301 6.60 6.39 3.00
N LEU A 302 7.35 6.80 4.03
CA LEU A 302 7.76 8.20 4.17
C LEU A 302 8.62 8.66 2.99
N THR A 303 9.49 7.78 2.50
CA THR A 303 10.31 8.05 1.32
C THR A 303 9.43 8.21 0.07
N MET A 304 8.38 7.40 -0.07
CA MET A 304 7.40 7.55 -1.16
C MET A 304 6.70 8.90 -1.13
N LEU A 305 6.25 9.37 0.04
CA LEU A 305 5.63 10.68 0.19
C LEU A 305 6.56 11.82 -0.22
N LEU A 306 7.84 11.76 0.16
CA LEU A 306 8.82 12.77 -0.21
C LEU A 306 9.08 12.81 -1.72
N HIS A 307 9.01 11.66 -2.40
CA HIS A 307 9.14 11.61 -3.87
C HIS A 307 7.92 12.16 -4.59
N ASN A 308 6.71 11.87 -4.09
CA ASN A 308 5.45 12.34 -4.67
C ASN A 308 5.20 13.84 -4.43
N GLN A 309 5.92 14.46 -3.49
CA GLN A 309 5.82 15.90 -3.16
C GLN A 309 6.83 16.79 -3.94
N ARG A 310 7.62 16.26 -4.88
CA ARG A 310 8.45 17.14 -5.72
C ARG A 310 7.55 18.02 -6.60
N PRO A 311 7.76 19.34 -6.64
CA PRO A 311 7.00 20.21 -7.51
C PRO A 311 7.19 19.75 -8.97
N GLU A 312 6.08 19.65 -9.71
CA GLU A 312 6.11 19.59 -11.16
C GLU A 312 7.08 20.66 -11.64
N VAL A 313 8.13 20.25 -12.37
CA VAL A 313 9.05 21.17 -13.01
C VAL A 313 8.18 22.09 -13.86
N ALA A 314 8.12 23.37 -13.50
CA ALA A 314 7.36 24.38 -14.24
C ALA A 314 7.69 24.23 -15.73
N PRO A 315 6.69 24.23 -16.63
CA PRO A 315 6.95 24.13 -18.06
C PRO A 315 7.94 25.22 -18.41
N GLN A 316 9.11 24.83 -18.93
CA GLN A 316 10.08 25.76 -19.46
C GLN A 316 9.34 26.56 -20.53
N GLY A 317 9.07 27.83 -20.21
CA GLY A 317 8.38 28.74 -21.11
C GLY A 317 9.16 28.81 -22.41
N GLU A 318 8.47 28.52 -23.51
CA GLU A 318 8.87 28.97 -24.83
C GLU A 318 8.88 30.51 -24.81
N GLN A 319 10.06 31.09 -24.98
CA GLN A 319 10.28 32.42 -25.54
C GLN A 319 11.24 32.30 -26.72
#